data_AF-A0A7C5JWN8-F1
#
_entry.id   AF-A0A7C5JWN8-F1
#
_cell.length_a   1.000
_cell.length_b   1.000
_cell.length_c   1.000
_cell.angle_alpha   90.00
_cell.angle_beta   90.00
_cell.angle_gamma   90.00
#
_symmetry.space_group_name_H-M   'P 1'
#
loop_
_entity.id
_entity.type
_entity.pdbx_description
1 polymer ?
#
loop_
_entity_poly.entity_id
_entity_poly.type
_entity_poly.pdbx_seq_one_letter_code
_entity_poly.pdbx_strand_id
1 'polypeptide(L)' 'EFYNEKDGEVLKERAIKEAMHELGHVFGLAHCKNPRCVMHFSNSIIDTDYKGKNYCKRCLNKLKRNLEGRE' A
#
# COMPACT_ATOMS: atom_id res chain seq x y z
N GLU A 1 -8.01 7.99 18.94
CA GLU A 1 -6.70 8.62 19.20
C GLU A 1 -6.09 9.04 17.87
N PHE A 2 -6.05 10.34 17.62
CA PHE A 2 -5.20 10.90 16.57
C PHE A 2 -3.87 11.13 17.28
N TYR A 3 -2.92 10.22 17.11
CA TYR A 3 -1.59 10.35 17.73
C TYR A 3 -1.05 11.73 17.36
N ASN A 4 -0.52 12.40 18.37
CA ASN A 4 -0.14 13.81 18.41
C ASN A 4 1.08 14.13 17.51
N GLU A 5 1.07 13.62 16.28
CA GLU A 5 2.15 13.74 15.31
C GLU A 5 2.07 15.12 14.66
N LYS A 6 2.90 16.02 15.19
CA LYS A 6 3.22 17.30 14.55
C LYS A 6 4.09 17.14 13.29
N ASP A 7 4.29 15.92 12.81
CA ASP A 7 5.22 15.62 11.73
C ASP A 7 4.46 15.33 10.43
N GLY A 8 4.37 16.37 9.59
CA GLY A 8 3.69 16.28 8.29
C GLY A 8 4.31 15.24 7.35
N GLU A 9 5.58 14.88 7.53
CA GLU A 9 6.23 13.87 6.70
C GLU A 9 5.72 12.46 7.01
N VAL A 10 5.42 12.14 8.28
CA VAL A 10 4.85 10.84 8.66
C VAL A 10 3.44 10.70 8.10
N LEU A 11 2.61 11.74 8.23
CA LEU A 11 1.27 11.75 7.65
C LEU A 11 1.31 11.56 6.13
N LYS A 12 2.23 12.27 5.46
CA LYS A 12 2.42 12.16 4.01
C LYS A 12 2.89 10.75 3.60
N GLU A 13 3.80 10.14 4.35
CA GLU A 13 4.25 8.77 4.08
C GLU A 13 3.08 7.78 4.20
N ARG A 14 2.30 7.86 5.28
CA ARG A 14 1.11 7.02 5.48
C ARG A 14 0.08 7.22 4.37
N ALA A 15 -0.19 8.47 4.00
CA ALA A 15 -1.12 8.79 2.91
C ALA A 15 -0.65 8.17 1.59
N ILE A 16 0.65 8.23 1.27
CA ILE A 16 1.21 7.56 0.08
C ILE A 16 1.01 6.05 0.15
N LYS A 17 1.27 5.42 1.31
CA LYS A 17 1.12 3.96 1.48
C LYS A 17 -0.33 3.51 1.27
N GLU A 18 -1.30 4.18 1.88
CA GLU A 18 -2.71 3.80 1.74
C GLU A 18 -3.26 4.17 0.35
N ALA A 19 -2.87 5.32 -0.23
CA ALA A 19 -3.26 5.65 -1.59
C ALA A 19 -2.75 4.59 -2.60
N MET A 20 -1.50 4.13 -2.45
CA MET A 20 -0.96 3.05 -3.27
C MET A 20 -1.65 1.70 -3.01
N HIS A 21 -2.05 1.41 -1.77
CA HIS A 21 -2.82 0.22 -1.42
C HIS A 21 -4.17 0.19 -2.14
N GLU A 22 -4.95 1.26 -2.02
CA GLU A 22 -6.28 1.36 -2.61
C GLU A 22 -6.23 1.43 -4.14
N LEU A 23 -5.24 2.12 -4.72
CA LEU A 23 -4.99 2.05 -6.17
C LEU A 23 -4.71 0.62 -6.62
N GLY A 24 -3.94 -0.15 -5.83
CA GLY A 24 -3.74 -1.56 -6.09
C GLY A 24 -5.07 -2.34 -6.16
N HIS A 25 -6.01 -2.07 -5.26
CA HIS A 25 -7.35 -2.65 -5.31
C HIS A 25 -8.15 -2.22 -6.55
N VAL A 26 -8.12 -0.94 -6.94
CA VAL A 26 -8.74 -0.44 -8.19
C VAL A 26 -8.21 -1.18 -9.42
N PHE A 27 -6.92 -1.50 -9.41
CA PHE A 27 -6.28 -2.29 -10.47
C PHE A 27 -6.38 -3.81 -10.28
N GLY A 28 -7.20 -4.30 -9.35
CA GLY A 28 -7.52 -5.71 -9.20
C GLY A 28 -6.50 -6.54 -8.41
N LEU A 29 -5.68 -5.91 -7.57
CA LEU A 29 -4.83 -6.62 -6.61
C LEU A 29 -5.63 -6.98 -5.36
N ALA A 30 -5.41 -8.19 -4.83
CA ALA A 30 -5.85 -8.58 -3.50
C ALA A 30 -4.76 -8.34 -2.44
N HIS A 31 -5.12 -8.45 -1.17
CA HIS A 31 -4.16 -8.37 -0.06
C HIS A 31 -2.97 -9.34 -0.23
N CYS A 32 -1.80 -8.88 0.23
CA CYS A 32 -0.54 -9.59 0.12
C CYS A 32 -0.07 -10.08 1.50
N LYS A 33 0.30 -11.35 1.58
CA LYS A 33 0.91 -11.94 2.80
C LYS A 33 2.31 -11.41 3.12
N ASN A 34 2.98 -10.71 2.19
CA ASN A 34 4.28 -10.11 2.47
C ASN A 34 4.06 -8.81 3.27
N PRO A 35 4.50 -8.74 4.54
CA PRO A 35 4.20 -7.61 5.40
C PRO A 35 4.97 -6.33 5.04
N ARG A 36 5.97 -6.41 4.14
CA ARG A 36 6.69 -5.26 3.59
C ARG A 36 6.11 -4.75 2.26
N CYS A 37 5.08 -5.41 1.73
CA CYS A 37 4.41 -4.99 0.50
C CYS A 37 3.33 -3.94 0.81
N VAL A 38 3.15 -2.94 -0.06
CA VAL A 38 2.09 -1.93 0.11
C VAL A 38 0.68 -2.54 0.13
N MET A 39 0.49 -3.67 -0.56
CA MET A 39 -0.76 -4.46 -0.50
C MET A 39 -0.92 -5.31 0.77
N HIS A 40 -0.03 -5.21 1.77
CA HIS A 40 -0.29 -5.84 3.06
C HIS A 40 -1.48 -5.15 3.73
N PHE A 41 -2.35 -5.96 4.33
CA PHE A 41 -3.50 -5.45 5.07
C PHE A 41 -3.04 -4.80 6.37
N SER A 42 -3.47 -3.57 6.62
CA SER A 42 -3.17 -2.84 7.86
C SER A 42 -4.43 -2.78 8.74
N ASN A 43 -4.35 -3.26 9.97
CA ASN A 43 -5.44 -3.10 10.97
C ASN A 43 -5.18 -1.91 11.90
N SER A 44 -3.95 -1.39 11.91
CA SER A 44 -3.51 -0.32 12.77
C SER A 44 -2.51 0.59 12.06
N ILE A 45 -2.29 1.77 12.64
CA ILE A 45 -1.25 2.70 12.17
C ILE A 45 0.14 2.04 12.21
N ILE A 46 0.41 1.22 13.22
CA ILE A 46 1.68 0.50 13.37
C ILE A 46 1.89 -0.46 12.19
N ASP A 47 0.84 -1.12 11.70
CA ASP A 47 0.93 -1.97 10.52
C ASP A 47 1.24 -1.16 9.25
N THR A 48 0.62 0.02 9.11
CA THR A 48 0.90 0.95 7.99
C THR A 48 2.32 1.49 8.04
N ASP A 49 2.84 1.79 9.23
CA ASP A 49 4.23 2.21 9.40
C ASP A 49 5.20 1.07 9.07
N TYR A 50 4.83 -0.16 9.44
CA TYR A 50 5.63 -1.36 9.17
C TYR A 50 5.66 -1.75 7.68
N LYS A 51 4.57 -1.58 6.92
CA LYS A 51 4.57 -1.93 5.50
C LYS A 51 5.37 -0.93 4.66
N GLY A 52 5.96 -1.40 3.57
CA GLY A 52 6.65 -0.55 2.61
C GLY A 52 5.66 0.16 1.68
N LYS A 53 6.05 1.31 1.11
CA LYS A 53 5.27 2.02 0.09
C LYS A 53 5.25 1.33 -1.28
N ASN A 54 6.13 0.37 -1.52
CA ASN A 54 6.26 -0.27 -2.83
C ASN A 54 5.49 -1.59 -2.93
N TYR A 55 5.00 -1.90 -4.13
CA TYR A 55 4.56 -3.25 -4.46
C TYR A 55 5.73 -4.23 -4.42
N CYS A 56 5.54 -5.41 -3.84
CA CYS A 56 6.53 -6.48 -3.99
C CYS A 56 6.55 -7.01 -5.44
N LYS A 57 7.61 -7.72 -5.83
CA LYS A 57 7.77 -8.27 -7.19
C LYS A 57 6.52 -9.00 -7.70
N ARG A 58 5.86 -9.79 -6.85
CA ARG A 58 4.62 -10.51 -7.19
C ARG A 58 3.45 -9.58 -7.48
N CYS A 59 3.21 -8.58 -6.64
CA CYS A 59 2.13 -7.62 -6.83
C CYS A 59 2.39 -6.71 -8.03
N LEU A 60 3.65 -6.29 -8.24
CA LEU A 60 4.03 -5.49 -9.40
C LEU A 60 3.81 -6.25 -10.72
N ASN A 61 4.17 -7.53 -10.79
CA ASN A 61 3.91 -8.34 -11.98
C ASN A 61 2.42 -8.52 -12.26
N LYS A 62 1.60 -8.70 -11.23
CA LYS A 62 0.13 -8.75 -11.38
C LYS A 62 -0.42 -7.40 -11.86
N LEU A 63 0.07 -6.29 -11.28
CA LEU A 63 -0.34 -4.94 -11.64
C LEU A 63 -0.09 -4.66 -13.12
N LYS A 64 1.12 -4.98 -13.61
CA LYS A 64 1.46 -4.84 -15.05
C LYS A 64 0.50 -5.61 -15.94
N ARG A 65 0.27 -6.90 -15.65
CA ARG A 65 -0.67 -7.74 -16.40
C ARG A 65 -2.09 -7.18 -16.41
N ASN A 66 -2.55 -6.63 -15.28
CA ASN A 66 -3.90 -6.08 -15.15
C ASN A 66 -4.05 -4.73 -15.88
N LEU A 67 -2.96 -4.01 -16.16
CA LEU A 67 -2.95 -2.77 -16.94
C LEU A 67 -2.85 -3.05 -18.44
N GLU A 68 -1.97 -3.99 -18.85
CA GLU A 68 -1.82 -4.41 -20.25
C GLU A 68 -3.12 -5.01 -20.83
N GLY A 69 -3.93 -5.67 -20.01
CA GLY A 69 -5.22 -6.23 -20.45
C GLY A 69 -6.39 -5.24 -20.48
N ARG A 70 -6.14 -3.93 -20.27
CA ARG A 70 -7.15 -2.86 -20.32
C ARG A 70 -6.99 -1.92 -21.51
N GLU A 71 -5.98 -2.13 -22.34
CA GLU A 71 -5.83 -1.52 -23.68
C GLU A 71 -6.55 -2.35 -24.74
#